data_AF-A0A530AF87-F1
#
_entry.id   AF-A0A530AF87-F1
#
_cell.length_a   1.000
_cell.length_b   1.000
_cell.length_c   1.000
_cell.angle_alpha   90.00
_cell.angle_beta   90.00
_cell.angle_gamma   90.00
#
_symmetry.space_group_name_H-M   'P 1'
#
loop_
_entity.id
_entity.type
_entity.pdbx_description
1 polymer ?
#
loop_
_entity_poly.entity_id
_entity_poly.type
_entity_poly.pdbx_seq_one_letter_code
_entity_poly.pdbx_strand_id
1 'polypeptide(L)' 'MNTLRTAMLLAAMTALFMGVGYLIGGSGGMVIALLIAAGTNLFSYWNADKMVLSMNHAIEVDE' A
#
# COMPACT_ATOMS: atom_id res chain seq x y z
N MET A 1 -7.71 18.78 6.92
CA MET A 1 -6.98 17.50 6.80
C MET A 1 -5.75 17.58 7.70
N ASN A 2 -5.55 16.62 8.61
CA ASN A 2 -4.39 16.65 9.52
C ASN A 2 -3.20 15.93 8.86
N THR A 3 -2.47 16.66 8.01
CA THR A 3 -1.31 16.17 7.24
C THR A 3 -0.23 15.54 8.12
N LEU A 4 -0.06 16.04 9.34
CA LEU A 4 0.86 15.49 10.35
C LEU A 4 0.48 14.05 10.73
N ARG A 5 -0.80 13.80 11.02
CA ARG A 5 -1.29 12.45 11.33
C ARG A 5 -1.15 11.54 10.11
N THR A 6 -1.49 12.03 8.92
CA THR A 6 -1.36 11.25 7.68
C THR A 6 0.09 10.84 7.40
N ALA A 7 1.04 11.79 7.49
CA ALA A 7 2.45 11.51 7.27
C ALA A 7 3.02 10.54 8.31
N MET A 8 2.66 10.69 9.59
CA MET A 8 3.09 9.79 10.66
C MET A 8 2.57 8.36 10.44
N LEU A 9 1.31 8.20 10.06
CA LEU A 9 0.72 6.89 9.79
C LEU A 9 1.37 6.22 8.58
N LEU A 10 1.62 6.98 7.51
CA LEU A 10 2.34 6.50 6.33
C LEU A 10 3.76 6.05 6.68
N ALA A 11 4.52 6.87 7.42
CA ALA A 11 5.86 6.54 7.86
C ALA A 11 5.89 5.29 8.75
N ALA A 12 4.94 5.17 9.68
CA ALA A 12 4.81 3.99 10.54
C ALA A 12 4.50 2.73 9.71
N MET A 13 3.63 2.82 8.72
CA MET A 13 3.28 1.70 7.85
C MET A 13 4.47 1.26 6.99
N THR A 14 5.22 2.20 6.41
CA THR A 14 6.46 1.90 5.66
C THR A 14 7.52 1.28 6.57
N ALA A 15 7.70 1.78 7.79
CA ALA A 15 8.62 1.22 8.76
C ALA A 15 8.25 -0.22 9.15
N LEU A 16 6.95 -0.52 9.24
CA LEU A 16 6.46 -1.87 9.52
C LEU A 16 6.84 -2.84 8.39
N PHE A 17 6.61 -2.46 7.12
CA PHE A 17 7.02 -3.26 5.96
C PHE A 17 8.53 -3.51 5.94
N MET A 18 9.34 -2.48 6.20
CA MET A 18 10.80 -2.64 6.29
C MET A 18 11.21 -3.51 7.47
N GLY A 19 10.57 -3.37 8.64
CA GLY A 19 10.84 -4.18 9.82
C GLY A 19 10.57 -5.65 9.59
N VAL A 20 9.44 -5.99 8.96
CA VAL A 20 9.12 -7.38 8.57
C VAL A 20 10.11 -7.90 7.53
N GLY A 21 10.44 -7.09 6.51
CA GLY A 21 11.46 -7.43 5.52
C GLY A 21 12.83 -7.72 6.15
N TYR A 22 13.22 -6.92 7.13
CA TYR A 22 14.46 -7.12 7.87
C TYR A 22 14.48 -8.41 8.69
N LEU A 23 13.38 -8.72 9.38
CA LEU A 23 13.29 -9.93 10.19
C LEU A 23 13.38 -11.20 9.33
N ILE A 24 12.86 -11.18 8.11
CA ILE A 24 12.82 -12.34 7.21
C ILE A 24 14.12 -12.49 6.42
N GLY A 25 14.69 -11.39 5.91
CA GLY A 25 15.78 -11.42 4.93
C GLY A 25 16.90 -10.41 5.18
N GLY A 26 16.97 -9.82 6.38
CA GLY A 26 17.97 -8.80 6.71
C GLY A 26 17.86 -7.56 5.81
N SER A 27 18.99 -6.95 5.49
CA SER A 27 19.04 -5.78 4.61
C SER A 27 18.47 -6.04 3.21
N GLY A 28 18.68 -7.24 2.66
CA GLY A 28 18.11 -7.64 1.37
C GLY A 28 16.58 -7.73 1.42
N GLY A 29 16.04 -8.30 2.50
CA GLY A 29 14.60 -8.37 2.72
C GLY A 29 13.93 -7.00 2.87
N MET A 30 14.62 -6.00 3.44
CA MET A 30 14.12 -4.61 3.50
C MET A 30 13.95 -4.01 2.10
N VAL A 31 14.93 -4.19 1.21
CA VAL A 31 14.86 -3.66 -0.16
C VAL A 31 13.75 -4.34 -0.95
N ILE A 32 13.61 -5.65 -0.81
CA ILE A 32 12.51 -6.40 -1.44
C ILE A 32 11.16 -5.93 -0.90
N ALA A 33 11.01 -5.77 0.42
CA ALA A 33 9.78 -5.26 1.03
C ALA A 33 9.43 -3.85 0.53
N LEU A 34 10.43 -2.97 0.36
CA LEU A 34 10.25 -1.64 -0.19
C LEU A 34 9.78 -1.68 -1.65
N LEU A 35 10.39 -2.54 -2.48
CA LEU A 35 9.99 -2.72 -3.88
C LEU A 35 8.56 -3.24 -3.99
N ILE A 36 8.20 -4.22 -3.17
CA ILE A 36 6.82 -4.75 -3.11
C ILE A 36 5.85 -3.64 -2.68
N ALA A 37 6.17 -2.90 -1.62
CA ALA A 37 5.33 -1.81 -1.12
C ALA A 37 5.14 -0.70 -2.17
N ALA A 38 6.21 -0.30 -2.85
CA ALA A 38 6.13 0.66 -3.95
C ALA A 38 5.30 0.13 -5.12
N GLY A 39 5.51 -1.12 -5.52
CA GLY A 39 4.78 -1.77 -6.60
C GLY A 39 3.29 -1.88 -6.31
N THR A 40 2.91 -2.29 -5.10
CA THR A 40 1.50 -2.32 -4.68
C THR A 40 0.91 -0.92 -4.59
N ASN A 41 1.65 0.08 -4.09
CA ASN A 41 1.15 1.46 -4.02
C ASN A 41 0.87 2.05 -5.42
N LEU A 42 1.79 1.83 -6.37
CA LEU A 42 1.61 2.24 -7.77
C LEU A 42 0.43 1.49 -8.41
N PHE A 43 0.37 0.16 -8.27
CA PHE A 43 -0.74 -0.63 -8.81
C PHE A 43 -2.09 -0.19 -8.25
N SER A 44 -2.18 0.00 -6.94
CA SER A 44 -3.38 0.50 -6.27
C SER A 44 -3.77 1.90 -6.70
N TYR A 45 -2.81 2.77 -7.05
CA TYR A 45 -3.11 4.11 -7.57
C TYR A 45 -3.72 4.07 -8.97
N TRP A 46 -3.20 3.22 -9.88
CA TRP A 46 -3.73 3.11 -11.24
C TRP A 46 -5.02 2.31 -11.37
N ASN A 47 -5.21 1.28 -10.54
CA ASN A 47 -6.38 0.41 -10.57
C ASN A 47 -7.35 0.69 -9.41
N ALA A 48 -7.28 1.90 -8.85
CA ALA A 48 -8.07 2.33 -7.69
C ALA A 48 -9.57 2.25 -7.95
N ASP A 49 -9.99 2.60 -9.17
CA ASP A 49 -11.37 2.62 -9.65
C ASP A 49 -12.01 1.23 -9.58
N LYS A 50 -11.38 0.22 -10.18
CA LYS A 50 -11.90 -1.14 -10.17
C LYS A 50 -11.82 -1.78 -8.79
N MET A 51 -10.76 -1.45 -8.04
CA MET A 51 -10.57 -1.96 -6.68
C MET A 51 -11.65 -1.43 -5.72
N VAL A 52 -11.98 -0.14 -5.79
CA VAL A 52 -13.03 0.42 -4.92
C VAL A 52 -14.41 -0.10 -5.32
N LEU A 53 -14.68 -0.28 -6.62
CA LEU A 53 -15.94 -0.85 -7.09
C LEU A 53 -16.10 -2.31 -6.61
N SER A 54 -15.07 -3.13 -6.74
CA SER A 54 -15.13 -4.52 -6.27
C SER A 54 -15.25 -4.62 -4.74
N MET A 55 -14.57 -3.75 -3.99
CA MET A 55 -14.68 -3.70 -2.53
C MET A 55 -16.10 -3.34 -2.06
N ASN A 56 -16.82 -2.52 -2.83
CA ASN A 56 -18.19 -2.13 -2.53
C ASN A 56 -19.23 -3.07 -3.15
N HIS A 57 -18.82 -4.17 -3.80
CA HIS A 57 -19.71 -5.05 -4.57
C HIS A 57 -20.58 -4.28 -5.56
N ALA A 58 -20.00 -3.25 -6.17
CA ALA A 58 -20.71 -2.41 -7.12
C ALA A 58 -21.17 -3.26 -8.31
N ILE A 59 -22.43 -3.09 -8.68
CA ILE A 59 -23.04 -3.66 -9.87
C ILE A 59 -23.02 -2.59 -10.95
N GLU A 60 -22.70 -2.99 -12.17
CA GLU A 60 -22.78 -2.11 -13.34
C GLU A 60 -24.24 -1.67 -13.51
N VAL A 61 -24.45 -0.36 -13.56
CA VAL A 61 -25.77 0.22 -13.83
C VAL A 61 -25.73 0.68 -15.27
N ASP A 62 -26.37 -0.11 -16.13
CA ASP A 62 -26.67 0.29 -17.50
C ASP A 62 -27.86 1.27 -17.44
N GLU A 63 -27.75 2.42 -18.10
CA GLU A 63 -28.88 3.34 -18.29
C GLU A 63 -29.88 2.78 -19.32
#